data_AF-J9SC71-F1
#
_entry.id   AF-J9SC71-F1
#
_cell.length_a   1.000
_cell.length_b   1.000
_cell.length_c   1.000
_cell.angle_alpha   90.00
_cell.angle_beta   90.00
_cell.angle_gamma   90.00
#
_symmetry.space_group_name_H-M   'P 1'
#
loop_
_entity.id
_entity.type
_entity.pdbx_description
1 polymer ?
#
loop_
_entity_poly.entity_id
_entity_poly.type
_entity_poly.pdbx_seq_one_letter_code
_entity_poly.pdbx_strand_id
1 'polypeptide(L)'
;MVAGLLLGRLIPGLNDALSAISIDGVSLPIAIGLLIMMYPVLAKVRYDRLDTVTGDKRLLIGSLVLNWVVGPALMFALAWIFLADLPEYRTGLIIVGLARCIAMVIIWNDLACGDREAAAVLVAINSVFQVVMFAVLGWFYLSVLPGWLGLEQTTIDASVWQIATSVLIFLGIPLVAGFLSRYLGERSKGRDWYESKFIPRISPWALYGLLFTIVILFALQGDQITSQPLDVVRIAVPLLVYFAVMWGGGYAFGAAMKLGYERTTTLAFTAAGNNFELAIAVAIATYGATSGQALAGVVGPLIEVPVLVGLVYVSLALRTHFTDPHSPVRPSPVKEAQ
;
A
#
# COMPACT_ATOMS: atom_id res chain seq x y z
N MET A 1 8.56 -14.26 6.12
CA MET A 1 7.65 -14.51 7.25
C MET A 1 8.11 -15.68 8.09
N VAL A 2 8.00 -16.93 7.62
CA VAL A 2 8.52 -18.12 8.35
C VAL A 2 9.97 -17.93 8.77
N ALA A 3 10.84 -17.49 7.85
CA ALA A 3 12.23 -17.18 8.16
C ALA A 3 12.39 -16.12 9.27
N GLY A 4 11.55 -15.06 9.28
CA GLY A 4 11.58 -14.03 10.31
C GLY A 4 11.15 -14.55 11.68
N LEU A 5 10.03 -15.29 11.74
CA LEU A 5 9.56 -15.93 12.97
C LEU A 5 10.59 -16.92 13.54
N LEU A 6 11.23 -17.71 12.66
CA LEU A 6 12.29 -18.63 13.06
C LEU A 6 13.52 -17.88 13.55
N LEU A 7 13.95 -16.82 12.86
CA LEU A 7 15.11 -16.01 13.28
C LEU A 7 14.88 -15.35 14.64
N GLY A 8 13.71 -14.74 14.86
CA GLY A 8 13.37 -14.13 16.14
C GLY A 8 13.35 -15.14 17.29
N ARG A 9 12.94 -16.38 17.03
CA ARG A 9 12.87 -17.44 18.03
C ARG A 9 14.19 -18.17 18.28
N LEU A 10 15.03 -18.33 17.26
CA LEU A 10 16.26 -19.13 17.30
C LEU A 10 17.50 -18.32 17.67
N ILE A 11 17.48 -16.98 17.57
CA ILE A 11 18.62 -16.12 17.88
C ILE A 11 18.29 -15.25 19.10
N PRO A 12 18.69 -15.67 20.32
CA PRO A 12 18.53 -14.86 21.52
C PRO A 12 19.31 -13.54 21.40
N GLY A 13 18.71 -12.42 21.81
CA GLY A 13 19.36 -11.10 21.77
C GLY A 13 19.35 -10.39 20.41
N LEU A 14 18.73 -10.97 19.37
CA LEU A 14 18.54 -10.30 18.08
C LEU A 14 17.71 -9.02 18.24
N ASN A 15 16.65 -9.06 19.04
CA ASN A 15 15.78 -7.91 19.31
C ASN A 15 16.54 -6.80 20.04
N ASP A 16 17.41 -7.15 20.99
CA ASP A 16 18.23 -6.19 21.73
C ASP A 16 19.27 -5.54 20.83
N ALA A 17 19.94 -6.32 19.97
CA ALA A 17 20.91 -5.80 19.01
C ALA A 17 20.27 -4.86 17.97
N LEU A 18 19.07 -5.20 17.48
CA LEU A 18 18.33 -4.36 16.54
C LEU A 18 17.75 -3.09 17.20
N SER A 19 17.40 -3.17 18.48
CA SER A 19 16.92 -2.03 19.27
C SER A 19 18.07 -1.10 19.69
N ALA A 20 19.27 -1.64 19.91
CA ALA A 20 20.48 -0.87 20.19
C ALA A 20 20.92 0.01 19.00
N ILE A 21 20.55 -0.36 17.78
CA ILE A 21 20.78 0.43 16.56
C ILE A 21 19.48 1.17 16.19
N SER A 22 19.02 2.04 17.10
CA SER A 22 17.87 2.91 16.87
C SER A 22 18.24 4.39 16.97
N ILE A 23 17.58 5.22 16.19
CA ILE A 23 17.65 6.69 16.26
C ILE A 23 16.22 7.18 16.51
N ASP A 24 15.99 7.91 17.60
CA ASP A 24 14.67 8.39 18.01
C ASP A 24 13.58 7.31 18.05
N GLY A 25 13.93 6.10 18.53
CA GLY A 25 13.01 4.96 18.63
C GLY A 25 12.75 4.21 17.32
N VAL A 26 13.34 4.67 16.21
CA VAL A 26 13.24 4.04 14.89
C VAL A 26 14.44 3.12 14.68
N SER A 27 14.19 1.82 14.43
CA SER A 27 15.25 0.87 14.11
C SER A 27 15.90 1.23 12.77
N LEU A 28 17.18 1.58 12.78
CA LEU A 28 17.90 2.06 11.59
C LEU A 28 17.95 1.00 10.47
N PRO A 29 18.16 -0.30 10.74
CA PRO A 29 18.08 -1.32 9.70
C PRO A 29 16.72 -1.35 9.00
N ILE A 30 15.63 -1.25 9.76
CA ILE A 30 14.27 -1.22 9.22
C ILE A 30 14.08 0.03 8.38
N ALA A 31 14.48 1.20 8.89
CA ALA A 31 14.37 2.46 8.16
C ALA A 31 15.11 2.42 6.81
N ILE A 32 16.32 1.87 6.78
CA ILE A 32 17.10 1.70 5.56
C ILE A 32 16.39 0.73 4.59
N GLY A 33 15.91 -0.41 5.08
CA GLY A 33 15.14 -1.36 4.29
C GLY A 33 13.92 -0.73 3.63
N LEU A 34 13.21 0.11 4.39
CA LEU A 34 12.03 0.85 3.93
C LEU A 34 12.37 1.91 2.86
N LEU A 35 13.46 2.66 3.05
CA LEU A 35 13.92 3.66 2.07
C LEU A 35 14.39 2.99 0.77
N ILE A 36 15.16 1.90 0.89
CA ILE A 36 15.64 1.10 -0.26
C ILE A 36 14.47 0.56 -1.07
N MET A 37 13.39 0.12 -0.41
CA MET A 37 12.26 -0.43 -1.15
C MET A 37 11.40 0.63 -1.85
N MET A 38 11.24 1.83 -1.25
CA MET A 38 10.40 2.89 -1.79
C MET A 38 11.02 3.59 -3.00
N TYR A 39 12.34 3.78 -3.00
CA TYR A 39 13.01 4.53 -4.07
C TYR A 39 12.79 3.93 -5.48
N PRO A 40 13.00 2.62 -5.74
CA PRO A 40 12.83 2.07 -7.08
C PRO A 40 11.39 2.12 -7.59
N VAL A 41 10.39 2.05 -6.71
CA VAL A 41 8.98 2.20 -7.08
C VAL A 41 8.73 3.61 -7.61
N LEU A 42 9.19 4.62 -6.88
CA LEU A 42 8.96 6.03 -7.23
C LEU A 42 9.81 6.49 -8.43
N ALA A 43 10.97 5.87 -8.64
CA ALA A 43 11.79 6.09 -9.83
C ALA A 43 11.12 5.58 -11.12
N LYS A 44 10.18 4.61 -11.04
CA LYS A 44 9.41 4.10 -12.19
C LYS A 44 8.25 4.99 -12.61
N VAL A 45 7.80 5.89 -11.73
CA VAL A 45 6.65 6.78 -11.99
C VAL A 45 6.95 7.66 -13.19
N ARG A 46 6.00 7.75 -14.13
CA ARG A 46 6.11 8.57 -15.36
C ARG A 46 5.44 9.93 -15.14
N TYR A 47 6.19 10.88 -14.60
CA TYR A 47 5.68 12.22 -14.27
C TYR A 47 5.26 13.02 -15.52
N ASP A 48 5.84 12.70 -16.67
CA ASP A 48 5.58 13.28 -18.00
C ASP A 48 4.21 12.88 -18.60
N ARG A 49 3.57 11.84 -18.05
CA ARG A 49 2.29 11.31 -18.55
C ARG A 49 1.08 11.71 -17.72
N LEU A 50 1.26 12.53 -16.68
CA LEU A 50 0.16 13.05 -15.87
C LEU A 50 -0.81 13.88 -16.73
N ASP A 51 -0.28 14.66 -17.68
CA ASP A 51 -1.08 15.55 -18.54
C ASP A 51 -1.93 14.77 -19.56
N THR A 52 -1.38 13.67 -20.11
CA THR A 52 -2.05 12.86 -21.14
C THR A 52 -3.30 12.11 -20.65
N VAL A 53 -3.49 11.96 -19.32
CA VAL A 53 -4.50 11.04 -18.76
C VAL A 53 -5.60 11.77 -17.97
N THR A 54 -5.60 13.11 -17.99
CA THR A 54 -6.75 13.93 -17.55
C THR A 54 -8.01 13.78 -18.43
N GLY A 55 -7.93 13.03 -19.52
CA GLY A 55 -9.03 12.79 -20.46
C GLY A 55 -10.19 11.94 -19.91
N ASP A 56 -9.92 10.97 -19.02
CA ASP A 56 -10.97 10.14 -18.42
C ASP A 56 -11.31 10.59 -16.99
N LYS A 57 -12.02 11.71 -16.92
CA LYS A 57 -12.44 12.32 -15.64
C LYS A 57 -13.28 11.38 -14.77
N ARG A 58 -14.01 10.43 -15.38
CA ARG A 58 -14.88 9.50 -14.64
C ARG A 58 -14.04 8.53 -13.83
N LEU A 59 -13.05 7.90 -14.46
CA LEU A 59 -12.12 7.01 -13.78
C LEU A 59 -11.33 7.75 -12.70
N LEU A 60 -10.80 8.95 -13.02
CA LEU A 60 -9.97 9.72 -12.09
C LEU A 60 -10.75 10.17 -10.86
N ILE A 61 -11.92 10.79 -11.03
CA ILE A 61 -12.74 11.26 -9.91
C ILE A 61 -13.22 10.05 -9.09
N GLY A 62 -13.67 8.99 -9.76
CA GLY A 62 -14.06 7.74 -9.10
C GLY A 62 -12.95 7.19 -8.22
N SER A 63 -11.73 7.09 -8.77
CA SER A 63 -10.56 6.63 -8.02
C SER A 63 -10.25 7.54 -6.84
N LEU A 64 -10.25 8.86 -7.03
CA LEU A 64 -9.95 9.81 -5.96
C LEU A 64 -10.96 9.72 -4.82
N VAL A 65 -12.26 9.66 -5.13
CA VAL A 65 -13.33 9.51 -4.13
C VAL A 65 -13.18 8.20 -3.38
N LEU A 66 -12.98 7.08 -4.09
CA LEU A 66 -12.81 5.78 -3.45
C LEU A 66 -11.56 5.73 -2.57
N ASN A 67 -10.43 6.24 -3.04
CA ASN A 67 -9.15 6.15 -2.34
C ASN A 67 -9.02 7.13 -1.18
N TRP A 68 -9.54 8.35 -1.31
CA TRP A 68 -9.24 9.44 -0.35
C TRP A 68 -10.42 9.84 0.51
N VAL A 69 -11.63 9.36 0.19
CA VAL A 69 -12.84 9.61 0.99
C VAL A 69 -13.37 8.29 1.53
N VAL A 70 -13.77 7.37 0.64
CA VAL A 70 -14.47 6.14 1.04
C VAL A 70 -13.54 5.18 1.78
N GLY A 71 -12.34 4.93 1.27
CA GLY A 71 -11.36 4.01 1.88
C GLY A 71 -11.01 4.41 3.33
N PRO A 72 -10.51 5.64 3.57
CA PRO A 72 -10.22 6.12 4.91
C PRO A 72 -11.42 6.06 5.85
N ALA A 73 -12.61 6.49 5.39
CA ALA A 73 -13.83 6.46 6.20
C ALA A 73 -14.25 5.03 6.55
N LEU A 74 -14.20 4.11 5.59
CA LEU A 74 -14.53 2.70 5.78
C LEU A 74 -13.54 2.05 6.74
N MET A 75 -12.24 2.26 6.57
CA MET A 75 -11.23 1.69 7.46
C MET A 75 -11.41 2.22 8.89
N PHE A 76 -11.65 3.52 9.05
CA PHE A 76 -11.94 4.11 10.36
C PHE A 76 -13.16 3.46 11.00
N ALA A 77 -14.27 3.34 10.27
CA ALA A 77 -15.49 2.70 10.77
C ALA A 77 -15.22 1.24 11.19
N LEU A 78 -14.54 0.46 10.34
CA LEU A 78 -14.20 -0.93 10.65
C LEU A 78 -13.27 -1.05 11.87
N ALA A 79 -12.29 -0.16 11.99
CA ALA A 79 -11.39 -0.14 13.14
C ALA A 79 -12.14 0.13 14.46
N TRP A 80 -13.12 1.04 14.45
CA TRP A 80 -13.97 1.29 15.62
C TRP A 80 -15.00 0.21 15.90
N ILE A 81 -15.52 -0.48 14.87
CA ILE A 81 -16.49 -1.57 15.05
C ILE A 81 -15.82 -2.82 15.62
N PHE A 82 -14.64 -3.20 15.10
CA PHE A 82 -14.02 -4.49 15.42
C PHE A 82 -12.94 -4.41 16.52
N LEU A 83 -12.34 -3.23 16.72
CA LEU A 83 -11.19 -3.02 17.63
C LEU A 83 -11.45 -1.87 18.62
N ALA A 84 -12.70 -1.67 19.04
CA ALA A 84 -13.06 -0.61 19.99
C ALA A 84 -12.27 -0.68 21.32
N ASP A 85 -12.03 -1.89 21.81
CA ASP A 85 -11.32 -2.24 23.04
C ASP A 85 -9.79 -2.34 22.87
N LEU A 86 -9.28 -2.25 21.64
CA LEU A 86 -7.85 -2.43 21.31
C LEU A 86 -7.30 -1.16 20.62
N PRO A 87 -7.05 -0.07 21.38
CA PRO A 87 -6.75 1.24 20.83
C PRO A 87 -5.47 1.29 19.97
N GLU A 88 -4.44 0.52 20.33
CA GLU A 88 -3.19 0.46 19.56
C GLU A 88 -3.40 -0.17 18.18
N TYR A 89 -4.08 -1.32 18.13
CA TYR A 89 -4.39 -2.01 16.87
C TYR A 89 -5.36 -1.22 16.02
N ARG A 90 -6.36 -0.57 16.64
CA ARG A 90 -7.28 0.36 15.97
C ARG A 90 -6.50 1.49 15.28
N THR A 91 -5.57 2.12 16.00
CA THR A 91 -4.74 3.21 15.46
C THR A 91 -3.88 2.71 14.29
N GLY A 92 -3.21 1.57 14.45
CA GLY A 92 -2.41 0.96 13.37
C GLY A 92 -3.24 0.63 12.13
N LEU A 93 -4.45 0.10 12.33
CA LEU A 93 -5.37 -0.23 11.23
C LEU A 93 -5.86 1.03 10.50
N ILE A 94 -6.12 2.14 11.21
CA ILE A 94 -6.46 3.42 10.60
C ILE A 94 -5.27 3.92 9.75
N ILE A 95 -4.04 3.92 10.29
CA ILE A 95 -2.81 4.31 9.58
C ILE A 95 -2.64 3.48 8.28
N VAL A 96 -2.92 2.18 8.34
CA VAL A 96 -2.95 1.29 7.18
C VAL A 96 -3.96 1.76 6.12
N GLY A 97 -5.19 2.08 6.51
CA GLY A 97 -6.23 2.52 5.57
C GLY A 97 -5.92 3.85 4.89
N LEU A 98 -5.12 4.71 5.54
CA LEU A 98 -4.65 5.98 4.98
C LEU A 98 -3.54 5.78 3.94
N ALA A 99 -2.76 4.70 4.04
CA ALA A 99 -1.72 4.37 3.09
C ALA A 99 -2.33 3.72 1.83
N ARG A 100 -2.37 4.45 0.72
CA ARG A 100 -2.91 3.98 -0.55
C ARG A 100 -1.87 3.21 -1.36
N CYS A 101 -2.29 2.14 -2.02
CA CYS A 101 -1.37 1.33 -2.81
C CYS A 101 -0.82 2.09 -4.02
N ILE A 102 0.50 2.01 -4.22
CA ILE A 102 1.22 2.62 -5.34
C ILE A 102 2.08 1.62 -6.14
N ALA A 103 2.28 0.40 -5.64
CA ALA A 103 3.18 -0.57 -6.26
C ALA A 103 2.45 -1.86 -6.57
N MET A 104 1.97 -2.55 -5.53
CA MET A 104 1.42 -3.89 -5.64
C MET A 104 0.16 -3.95 -6.52
N VAL A 105 -0.59 -2.85 -6.58
CA VAL A 105 -1.74 -2.68 -7.48
C VAL A 105 -1.42 -3.01 -8.93
N ILE A 106 -0.21 -2.73 -9.42
CA ILE A 106 0.19 -3.04 -10.81
C ILE A 106 0.19 -4.55 -11.04
N ILE A 107 0.69 -5.32 -10.07
CA ILE A 107 0.76 -6.78 -10.15
C ILE A 107 -0.65 -7.36 -10.20
N TRP A 108 -1.54 -6.94 -9.29
CA TRP A 108 -2.92 -7.42 -9.25
C TRP A 108 -3.69 -7.03 -10.51
N ASN A 109 -3.50 -5.80 -10.98
CA ASN A 109 -4.08 -5.31 -12.22
C ASN A 109 -3.60 -6.15 -13.42
N ASP A 110 -2.31 -6.42 -13.52
CA ASP A 110 -1.74 -7.22 -14.61
C ASP A 110 -2.27 -8.66 -14.60
N LEU A 111 -2.29 -9.30 -13.42
CA LEU A 111 -2.81 -10.66 -13.27
C LEU A 111 -4.31 -10.74 -13.59
N ALA A 112 -5.08 -9.70 -13.27
CA ALA A 112 -6.49 -9.61 -13.59
C ALA A 112 -6.78 -9.10 -15.02
N CYS A 113 -5.74 -8.86 -15.84
CA CYS A 113 -5.88 -8.28 -17.19
C CYS A 113 -6.61 -6.92 -17.21
N GLY A 114 -6.29 -6.04 -16.26
CA GLY A 114 -6.77 -4.66 -16.21
C GLY A 114 -5.99 -3.70 -17.12
N ASP A 115 -6.43 -2.45 -17.21
CA ASP A 115 -5.82 -1.41 -18.04
C ASP A 115 -4.50 -0.93 -17.40
N ARG A 116 -3.38 -1.26 -18.06
CA ARG A 116 -2.02 -0.93 -17.57
C ARG A 116 -1.72 0.55 -17.57
N GLU A 117 -2.23 1.29 -18.55
CA GLU A 117 -1.97 2.72 -18.65
C GLU A 117 -2.75 3.49 -17.58
N ALA A 118 -4.02 3.11 -17.40
CA ALA A 118 -4.85 3.60 -16.30
C ALA A 118 -4.21 3.30 -14.94
N ALA A 119 -3.73 2.07 -14.72
CA ALA A 119 -3.10 1.69 -13.45
C ALA A 119 -1.87 2.54 -13.15
N ALA A 120 -0.98 2.72 -14.13
CA ALA A 120 0.22 3.52 -13.98
C ALA A 120 -0.09 4.98 -13.61
N VAL A 121 -1.19 5.52 -14.14
CA VAL A 121 -1.62 6.90 -13.87
C VAL A 121 -2.23 7.04 -12.50
N LEU A 122 -3.13 6.12 -12.12
CA LEU A 122 -3.71 6.13 -10.79
C LEU A 122 -2.63 5.97 -9.71
N VAL A 123 -1.62 5.13 -9.97
CA VAL A 123 -0.43 5.01 -9.13
C VAL A 123 0.32 6.33 -9.00
N ALA A 124 0.58 7.02 -10.11
CA ALA A 124 1.30 8.30 -10.09
C ALA A 124 0.54 9.37 -9.30
N ILE A 125 -0.77 9.48 -9.53
CA ILE A 125 -1.64 10.41 -8.82
C ILE A 125 -1.69 10.07 -7.33
N ASN A 126 -1.94 8.80 -6.98
CA ASN A 126 -1.98 8.37 -5.59
C ASN A 126 -0.65 8.61 -4.88
N SER A 127 0.49 8.41 -5.55
CA SER A 127 1.82 8.67 -4.96
C SER A 127 1.98 10.13 -4.56
N VAL A 128 1.60 11.07 -5.43
CA VAL A 128 1.68 12.51 -5.14
C VAL A 128 0.67 12.90 -4.06
N PHE A 129 -0.59 12.47 -4.22
CA PHE A 129 -1.67 12.82 -3.31
C PHE A 129 -1.40 12.28 -1.90
N GLN A 130 -0.79 11.10 -1.79
CA GLN A 130 -0.44 10.46 -0.52
C GLN A 130 0.55 11.25 0.32
N VAL A 131 1.54 11.90 -0.29
CA VAL A 131 2.52 12.69 0.46
C VAL A 131 1.83 13.78 1.29
N VAL A 132 0.78 14.40 0.72
CA VAL A 132 0.06 15.50 1.36
C VAL A 132 -1.10 14.96 2.21
N MET A 133 -1.96 14.14 1.61
CA MET A 133 -3.19 13.68 2.24
C MET A 133 -2.97 12.69 3.35
N PHE A 134 -1.87 11.93 3.37
CA PHE A 134 -1.63 11.03 4.49
C PHE A 134 -1.50 11.80 5.81
N ALA A 135 -0.75 12.91 5.82
CA ALA A 135 -0.60 13.73 7.02
C ALA A 135 -1.93 14.42 7.40
N VAL A 136 -2.65 14.99 6.41
CA VAL A 136 -3.93 15.67 6.62
C VAL A 136 -5.00 14.71 7.14
N LEU A 137 -5.16 13.56 6.50
CA LEU A 137 -6.14 12.55 6.90
C LEU A 137 -5.71 11.84 8.19
N GLY A 138 -4.41 11.66 8.44
CA GLY A 138 -3.89 11.17 9.70
C GLY A 138 -4.32 12.05 10.88
N TRP A 139 -4.11 13.36 10.76
CA TRP A 139 -4.61 14.33 11.73
C TRP A 139 -6.14 14.27 11.91
N PHE A 140 -6.86 14.24 10.80
CA PHE A 140 -8.32 14.23 10.83
C PHE A 140 -8.89 12.98 11.49
N TYR A 141 -8.48 11.78 11.05
CA TYR A 141 -9.03 10.51 11.53
C TYR A 141 -8.48 10.08 12.90
N LEU A 142 -7.30 10.51 13.30
CA LEU A 142 -6.72 10.13 14.60
C LEU A 142 -6.99 11.15 15.71
N SER A 143 -7.23 12.43 15.37
CA SER A 143 -7.41 13.49 16.38
C SER A 143 -8.77 14.18 16.28
N VAL A 144 -9.11 14.73 15.11
CA VAL A 144 -10.30 15.59 14.97
C VAL A 144 -11.60 14.79 15.04
N LEU A 145 -11.73 13.78 14.20
CA LEU A 145 -12.97 12.99 14.06
C LEU A 145 -13.32 12.23 15.34
N PRO A 146 -12.39 11.53 16.03
CA PRO A 146 -12.69 10.92 17.33
C PRO A 146 -13.17 11.94 18.37
N GLY A 147 -12.58 13.14 18.39
CA GLY A 147 -13.00 14.22 19.29
C GLY A 147 -14.42 14.72 19.02
N TRP A 148 -14.80 14.86 17.75
CA TRP A 148 -16.17 15.23 17.37
C TRP A 148 -17.19 14.15 17.73
N LEU A 149 -16.78 12.89 17.68
CA LEU A 149 -17.63 11.74 18.00
C LEU A 149 -17.66 11.39 19.50
N GLY A 150 -16.93 12.13 20.35
CA GLY A 150 -16.84 11.85 21.79
C GLY A 150 -16.18 10.51 22.11
N LEU A 151 -15.33 10.01 21.22
CA LEU A 151 -14.65 8.73 21.35
C LEU A 151 -13.35 8.90 22.15
N GLU A 152 -12.92 7.85 22.84
CA GLU A 152 -11.64 7.84 23.55
C GLU A 152 -10.49 8.12 22.59
N GLN A 153 -9.83 9.25 22.83
CA GLN A 153 -8.56 9.55 22.19
C GLN A 153 -7.50 8.86 23.02
N THR A 154 -6.77 7.92 22.43
CA THR A 154 -5.42 7.64 22.94
C THR A 154 -4.73 8.98 23.00
N THR A 155 -4.16 9.35 24.15
CA THR A 155 -3.36 10.56 24.30
C THR A 155 -2.20 10.45 23.31
N ILE A 156 -2.40 11.00 22.11
CA ILE A 156 -1.38 11.11 21.08
C ILE A 156 -0.45 12.23 21.55
N ASP A 157 0.43 11.91 22.51
CA ASP A 157 1.63 12.72 22.76
C ASP A 157 2.58 12.63 21.55
N ALA A 158 2.39 11.61 20.69
CA ALA A 158 3.02 11.46 19.39
C ALA A 158 2.37 12.41 18.35
N SER A 159 2.59 13.70 18.56
CA SER A 159 2.10 14.83 17.77
C SER A 159 1.92 14.47 16.29
N VAL A 160 0.80 14.87 15.69
CA VAL A 160 0.52 14.86 14.24
C VAL A 160 1.74 15.28 13.39
N TRP A 161 2.56 16.14 13.96
CA TRP A 161 3.87 16.52 13.44
C TRP A 161 4.84 15.35 13.21
N GLN A 162 4.97 14.43 14.17
CA GLN A 162 5.79 13.23 14.04
C GLN A 162 5.28 12.31 12.92
N ILE A 163 3.97 12.13 12.77
CA ILE A 163 3.40 11.39 11.62
C ILE A 163 3.78 12.10 10.30
N ALA A 164 3.62 13.42 10.23
CA ALA A 164 3.98 14.19 9.05
C ALA A 164 5.49 14.11 8.72
N THR A 165 6.35 14.21 9.74
CA THR A 165 7.80 14.02 9.61
C THR A 165 8.15 12.62 9.11
N SER A 166 7.53 11.58 9.68
CA SER A 166 7.72 10.19 9.23
C SER A 166 7.33 10.02 7.76
N VAL A 167 6.18 10.54 7.34
CA VAL A 167 5.77 10.50 5.93
C VAL A 167 6.76 11.24 5.04
N LEU A 168 7.23 12.42 5.45
CA LEU A 168 8.20 13.19 4.68
C LEU A 168 9.53 12.44 4.52
N ILE A 169 9.98 11.75 5.56
CA ILE A 169 11.22 10.94 5.52
C ILE A 169 11.02 9.69 4.66
N PHE A 170 9.99 8.88 4.94
CA PHE A 170 9.83 7.56 4.31
C PHE A 170 9.18 7.57 2.94
N LEU A 171 8.46 8.64 2.59
CA LEU A 171 7.86 8.82 1.27
C LEU A 171 8.41 10.03 0.53
N GLY A 172 8.54 11.18 1.21
CA GLY A 172 9.01 12.42 0.58
C GLY A 172 10.44 12.33 0.04
N ILE A 173 11.39 11.84 0.84
CA ILE A 173 12.79 11.67 0.39
C ILE A 173 12.87 10.70 -0.80
N PRO A 174 12.31 9.47 -0.74
CA PRO A 174 12.29 8.57 -1.90
C PRO A 174 11.59 9.14 -3.13
N LEU A 175 10.54 9.95 -2.96
CA LEU A 175 9.82 10.58 -4.07
C LEU A 175 10.72 11.60 -4.78
N VAL A 176 11.35 12.51 -4.02
CA VAL A 176 12.25 13.51 -4.59
C VAL A 176 13.45 12.82 -5.26
N ALA A 177 14.02 11.80 -4.63
CA ALA A 177 15.10 11.01 -5.21
C ALA A 177 14.66 10.31 -6.50
N GLY A 178 13.48 9.68 -6.51
CA GLY A 178 12.93 9.02 -7.70
C GLY A 178 12.66 9.99 -8.85
N PHE A 179 12.08 11.16 -8.54
CA PHE A 179 11.85 12.24 -9.49
C PHE A 179 13.15 12.77 -10.08
N LEU A 180 14.13 13.11 -9.24
CA LEU A 180 15.43 13.63 -9.68
C LEU A 180 16.20 12.60 -10.51
N SER A 181 16.22 11.33 -10.08
CA SER A 181 16.87 10.26 -10.83
C SER A 181 16.27 10.09 -12.22
N ARG A 182 14.94 10.18 -12.34
CA ARG A 182 14.26 10.14 -13.64
C ARG A 182 14.57 11.35 -14.49
N TYR A 183 14.38 12.56 -13.93
CA TYR A 183 14.61 13.82 -14.64
C TYR A 183 16.05 13.93 -15.17
N LEU A 184 17.04 13.67 -14.32
CA LEU A 184 18.45 13.73 -14.69
C LEU A 184 18.85 12.56 -15.60
N GLY A 185 18.32 11.36 -15.36
CA GLY A 185 18.60 10.17 -16.16
C GLY A 185 18.11 10.28 -17.59
N GLU A 186 16.84 10.68 -17.77
CA GLU A 186 16.25 10.88 -19.09
C GLU A 186 16.92 12.04 -19.85
N ARG A 187 17.27 13.14 -19.16
CA ARG A 187 17.95 14.29 -19.77
C ARG A 187 19.39 13.97 -20.21
N SER A 188 20.10 13.14 -19.46
CA SER A 188 21.52 12.86 -19.73
C SER A 188 21.75 11.69 -20.68
N LYS A 189 20.91 10.64 -20.62
CA LYS A 189 21.13 9.38 -21.36
C LYS A 189 19.95 8.94 -22.23
N GLY A 190 18.87 9.74 -22.25
CA GLY A 190 17.66 9.42 -23.00
C GLY A 190 16.74 8.44 -22.28
N ARG A 191 15.47 8.44 -22.72
CA ARG A 191 14.40 7.61 -22.15
C ARG A 191 14.65 6.12 -22.32
N ASP A 192 15.13 5.70 -23.48
CA ASP A 192 15.37 4.29 -23.78
C ASP A 192 16.38 3.69 -22.82
N TRP A 193 17.47 4.41 -22.51
CA TRP A 193 18.45 3.96 -21.52
C TRP A 193 17.85 3.85 -20.12
N TYR A 194 17.04 4.84 -19.72
CA TYR A 194 16.40 4.87 -18.41
C TYR A 194 15.47 3.66 -18.22
N GLU A 195 14.59 3.41 -19.20
CA GLU A 195 13.59 2.34 -19.11
C GLU A 195 14.18 0.94 -19.37
N SER A 196 15.16 0.79 -20.27
CA SER A 196 15.73 -0.53 -20.61
C SER A 196 16.89 -0.98 -19.74
N LYS A 197 17.66 -0.06 -19.13
CA LYS A 197 18.87 -0.41 -18.35
C LYS A 197 18.77 0.01 -16.89
N PHE A 198 18.41 1.26 -16.63
CA PHE A 198 18.42 1.78 -15.25
C PHE A 198 17.30 1.19 -14.40
N ILE A 199 16.05 1.27 -14.88
CA ILE A 199 14.88 0.73 -14.16
C ILE A 199 15.01 -0.76 -13.86
N PRO A 200 15.35 -1.65 -14.81
CA PRO A 200 15.51 -3.08 -14.53
C PRO A 200 16.61 -3.39 -13.52
N ARG A 201 17.66 -2.55 -13.45
CA ARG A 201 18.76 -2.73 -12.49
C ARG A 201 18.38 -2.34 -11.05
N ILE A 202 17.58 -1.28 -10.88
CA ILE A 202 17.13 -0.85 -9.54
C ILE A 202 15.88 -1.60 -9.06
N SER A 203 15.07 -2.15 -9.97
CA SER A 203 13.80 -2.81 -9.66
C SER A 203 13.89 -3.91 -8.60
N PRO A 204 14.87 -4.84 -8.64
CA PRO A 204 14.98 -5.92 -7.65
C PRO A 204 15.21 -5.43 -6.23
N TRP A 205 15.83 -4.24 -6.05
CA TRP A 205 16.07 -3.67 -4.73
C TRP A 205 14.78 -3.32 -3.99
N ALA A 206 13.68 -3.04 -4.72
CA ALA A 206 12.35 -2.90 -4.12
C ALA A 206 11.96 -4.15 -3.35
N LEU A 207 12.06 -5.30 -4.02
CA LEU A 207 11.72 -6.60 -3.45
C LEU A 207 12.70 -6.99 -2.33
N TYR A 208 14.00 -6.74 -2.51
CA TYR A 208 14.98 -7.07 -1.48
C TYR A 208 14.78 -6.24 -0.20
N GLY A 209 14.58 -4.93 -0.32
CA GLY A 209 14.29 -4.06 0.83
C GLY A 209 12.99 -4.44 1.53
N LEU A 210 11.95 -4.78 0.75
CA LEU A 210 10.67 -5.25 1.28
C LEU A 210 10.83 -6.57 2.06
N LEU A 211 11.42 -7.60 1.43
CA LEU A 211 11.59 -8.91 2.05
C LEU A 211 12.49 -8.83 3.28
N PHE A 212 13.57 -8.03 3.22
CA PHE A 212 14.43 -7.77 4.35
C PHE A 212 13.64 -7.15 5.51
N THR A 213 12.90 -6.08 5.24
CA THR A 213 12.10 -5.38 6.24
C THR A 213 11.06 -6.30 6.87
N ILE A 214 10.34 -7.09 6.05
CA ILE A 214 9.38 -8.08 6.54
C ILE A 214 10.07 -9.11 7.44
N VAL A 215 11.22 -9.66 7.04
CA VAL A 215 11.94 -10.65 7.85
C VAL A 215 12.32 -10.08 9.21
N ILE A 216 12.87 -8.86 9.24
CA ILE A 216 13.26 -8.19 10.49
C ILE A 216 12.03 -7.90 11.36
N LEU A 217 10.93 -7.41 10.78
CA LEU A 217 9.72 -7.12 11.54
C LEU A 217 9.09 -8.36 12.15
N PHE A 218 9.00 -9.45 11.38
CA PHE A 218 8.50 -10.72 11.92
C PHE A 218 9.44 -11.33 12.95
N ALA A 219 10.74 -11.03 12.91
CA ALA A 219 11.66 -11.43 13.98
C ALA A 219 11.40 -10.64 15.26
N LEU A 220 11.21 -9.32 15.16
CA LEU A 220 10.92 -8.44 16.31
C LEU A 220 9.53 -8.68 16.91
N GLN A 221 8.52 -8.93 16.08
CA GLN A 221 7.12 -9.11 16.46
C GLN A 221 6.72 -10.58 16.65
N GLY A 222 7.67 -11.51 16.49
CA GLY A 222 7.37 -12.94 16.47
C GLY A 222 6.76 -13.46 17.77
N ASP A 223 7.21 -12.94 18.92
CA ASP A 223 6.66 -13.32 20.23
C ASP A 223 5.22 -12.84 20.38
N GLN A 224 4.92 -11.60 19.96
CA GLN A 224 3.56 -11.05 20.01
C GLN A 224 2.60 -11.83 19.09
N ILE A 225 3.03 -12.13 17.86
CA ILE A 225 2.24 -12.90 16.89
C ILE A 225 1.94 -14.32 17.39
N THR A 226 2.90 -14.96 18.03
CA THR A 226 2.76 -16.37 18.47
C THR A 226 2.08 -16.51 19.83
N SER A 227 2.23 -15.54 20.73
CA SER A 227 1.60 -15.56 22.06
C SER A 227 0.16 -15.04 22.06
N GLN A 228 -0.21 -14.14 21.13
CA GLN A 228 -1.54 -13.53 21.05
C GLN A 228 -2.19 -13.74 19.67
N PRO A 229 -2.43 -14.99 19.24
CA PRO A 229 -2.98 -15.29 17.92
C PRO A 229 -4.41 -14.74 17.72
N LEU A 230 -5.17 -14.59 18.80
CA LEU A 230 -6.51 -14.00 18.73
C LEU A 230 -6.47 -12.55 18.25
N ASP A 231 -5.48 -11.76 18.66
CA ASP A 231 -5.36 -10.36 18.24
C ASP A 231 -5.03 -10.24 16.76
N VAL A 232 -4.19 -11.15 16.24
CA VAL A 232 -3.92 -11.26 14.80
C VAL A 232 -5.21 -11.53 14.03
N VAL A 233 -6.06 -12.43 14.52
CA VAL A 233 -7.37 -12.71 13.91
C VAL A 233 -8.29 -11.49 14.00
N ARG A 234 -8.34 -10.81 15.15
CA ARG A 234 -9.16 -9.60 15.33
C ARG A 234 -8.73 -8.46 14.40
N ILE A 235 -7.46 -8.34 14.06
CA ILE A 235 -6.94 -7.40 13.06
C ILE A 235 -7.26 -7.87 11.63
N ALA A 236 -7.19 -9.17 11.37
CA ALA A 236 -7.43 -9.75 10.05
C ALA A 236 -8.89 -9.60 9.58
N VAL A 237 -9.86 -9.73 10.48
CA VAL A 237 -11.30 -9.63 10.16
C VAL A 237 -11.67 -8.29 9.51
N PRO A 238 -11.40 -7.11 10.10
CA PRO A 238 -11.73 -5.84 9.46
C PRO A 238 -10.96 -5.62 8.16
N LEU A 239 -9.72 -6.12 8.03
CA LEU A 239 -8.99 -6.07 6.76
C LEU A 239 -9.67 -6.88 5.66
N LEU A 240 -10.14 -8.09 5.96
CA LEU A 240 -10.89 -8.92 5.02
C LEU A 240 -12.16 -8.22 4.54
N VAL A 241 -12.93 -7.65 5.47
CA VAL A 241 -14.14 -6.88 5.16
C VAL A 241 -13.78 -5.66 4.32
N TYR A 242 -12.73 -4.92 4.70
CA TYR A 242 -12.26 -3.74 3.97
C TYR A 242 -11.94 -4.07 2.52
N PHE A 243 -11.12 -5.10 2.26
CA PHE A 243 -10.73 -5.46 0.90
C PHE A 243 -11.92 -5.93 0.07
N ALA A 244 -12.80 -6.75 0.63
CA ALA A 244 -13.99 -7.22 -0.06
C ALA A 244 -14.94 -6.07 -0.42
N VAL A 245 -15.20 -5.15 0.52
CA VAL A 245 -16.10 -4.01 0.33
C VAL A 245 -15.50 -2.97 -0.60
N MET A 246 -14.23 -2.61 -0.45
CA MET A 246 -13.57 -1.64 -1.32
C MET A 246 -13.43 -2.14 -2.75
N TRP A 247 -12.99 -3.39 -2.93
CA TRP A 247 -12.89 -3.98 -4.25
C TRP A 247 -14.28 -4.12 -4.87
N GLY A 248 -15.25 -4.69 -4.13
CA GLY A 248 -16.61 -4.90 -4.63
C GLY A 248 -17.33 -3.60 -4.96
N GLY A 249 -17.19 -2.59 -4.10
CA GLY A 249 -17.72 -1.25 -4.31
C GLY A 249 -17.06 -0.54 -5.50
N GLY A 250 -15.73 -0.62 -5.62
CA GLY A 250 -14.99 -0.08 -6.77
C GLY A 250 -15.38 -0.76 -8.09
N TYR A 251 -15.59 -2.08 -8.05
CA TYR A 251 -15.99 -2.87 -9.21
C TYR A 251 -17.43 -2.54 -9.63
N ALA A 252 -18.37 -2.52 -8.67
CA ALA A 252 -19.76 -2.13 -8.92
C ALA A 252 -19.87 -0.69 -9.44
N PHE A 253 -19.10 0.23 -8.86
CA PHE A 253 -19.05 1.62 -9.28
C PHE A 253 -18.50 1.77 -10.71
N GLY A 254 -17.37 1.11 -11.03
CA GLY A 254 -16.81 1.12 -12.38
C GLY A 254 -17.74 0.49 -13.43
N ALA A 255 -18.44 -0.58 -13.06
CA ALA A 255 -19.47 -1.21 -13.90
C ALA A 255 -20.66 -0.27 -14.14
N ALA A 256 -21.17 0.39 -13.10
CA ALA A 256 -22.26 1.36 -13.19
C ALA A 256 -21.90 2.56 -14.07
N MET A 257 -20.64 2.99 -14.04
CA MET A 257 -20.10 4.04 -14.92
C MET A 257 -19.81 3.57 -16.35
N LYS A 258 -19.96 2.27 -16.64
CA LYS A 258 -19.67 1.63 -17.94
C LYS A 258 -18.23 1.86 -18.41
N LEU A 259 -17.25 1.75 -17.50
CA LEU A 259 -15.83 1.94 -17.82
C LEU A 259 -15.23 0.80 -18.66
N GLY A 260 -15.96 -0.30 -18.85
CA GLY A 260 -15.44 -1.54 -19.42
C GLY A 260 -14.66 -2.37 -18.40
N TYR A 261 -14.38 -3.63 -18.73
CA TYR A 261 -13.76 -4.59 -17.80
C TYR A 261 -12.38 -4.11 -17.32
N GLU A 262 -11.51 -3.74 -18.26
CA GLU A 262 -10.09 -3.48 -17.98
C GLU A 262 -9.96 -2.31 -16.98
N ARG A 263 -10.68 -1.20 -17.23
CA ARG A 263 -10.67 -0.03 -16.35
C ARG A 263 -11.44 -0.22 -15.04
N THR A 264 -12.55 -0.96 -15.05
CA THR A 264 -13.29 -1.30 -13.82
C THR A 264 -12.39 -2.12 -12.88
N THR A 265 -11.68 -3.09 -13.44
CA THR A 265 -10.70 -3.91 -12.71
C THR A 265 -9.59 -3.04 -12.13
N THR A 266 -9.01 -2.15 -12.95
CA THR A 266 -8.00 -1.20 -12.50
C THR A 266 -8.49 -0.32 -11.36
N LEU A 267 -9.70 0.24 -11.47
CA LEU A 267 -10.31 1.07 -10.44
C LEU A 267 -10.50 0.30 -9.14
N ALA A 268 -11.06 -0.92 -9.21
CA ALA A 268 -11.34 -1.76 -8.05
C ALA A 268 -10.07 -2.16 -7.29
N PHE A 269 -9.02 -2.61 -7.99
CA PHE A 269 -7.75 -2.95 -7.34
C PHE A 269 -7.02 -1.72 -6.77
N THR A 270 -7.10 -0.59 -7.46
CA THR A 270 -6.55 0.67 -6.95
C THR A 270 -7.26 1.10 -5.66
N ALA A 271 -8.59 1.00 -5.64
CA ALA A 271 -9.39 1.36 -4.47
C ALA A 271 -9.22 0.38 -3.29
N ALA A 272 -9.01 -0.90 -3.55
CA ALA A 272 -8.88 -1.91 -2.49
C ALA A 272 -7.48 -1.95 -1.86
N GLY A 273 -6.44 -1.82 -2.65
CA GLY A 273 -5.07 -2.01 -2.17
C GLY A 273 -4.62 -0.94 -1.18
N ASN A 274 -3.81 -1.35 -0.20
CA ASN A 274 -3.14 -0.44 0.72
C ASN A 274 -1.61 -0.47 0.51
N ASN A 275 -0.90 0.47 1.11
CA ASN A 275 0.56 0.52 1.12
C ASN A 275 1.04 0.23 2.54
N PHE A 276 1.12 -1.06 2.86
CA PHE A 276 1.50 -1.54 4.19
C PHE A 276 2.92 -1.15 4.56
N GLU A 277 3.80 -1.13 3.57
CA GLU A 277 5.15 -0.63 3.64
C GLU A 277 5.25 0.74 4.30
N LEU A 278 4.50 1.72 3.78
CA LEU A 278 4.46 3.06 4.35
C LEU A 278 3.75 3.09 5.70
N ALA A 279 2.66 2.34 5.85
CA ALA A 279 1.92 2.28 7.11
C ALA A 279 2.79 1.76 8.26
N ILE A 280 3.54 0.69 8.01
CA ILE A 280 4.54 0.12 8.92
C ILE A 280 5.63 1.16 9.19
N ALA A 281 6.18 1.80 8.16
CA ALA A 281 7.21 2.83 8.33
C ALA A 281 6.76 3.95 9.28
N VAL A 282 5.56 4.48 9.05
CA VAL A 282 4.97 5.52 9.90
C VAL A 282 4.69 4.99 11.30
N ALA A 283 4.10 3.80 11.43
CA ALA A 283 3.80 3.21 12.73
C ALA A 283 5.06 3.00 13.58
N ILE A 284 6.13 2.49 12.99
CA ILE A 284 7.42 2.30 13.67
C ILE A 284 8.04 3.63 14.04
N ALA A 285 8.01 4.60 13.13
CA ALA A 285 8.63 5.89 13.35
C ALA A 285 7.89 6.77 14.38
N THR A 286 6.59 6.54 14.55
CA THR A 286 5.75 7.27 15.49
C THR A 286 5.59 6.55 16.83
N TYR A 287 5.45 5.21 16.82
CA TYR A 287 5.09 4.42 18.01
C TYR A 287 6.14 3.36 18.40
N GLY A 288 7.17 3.14 17.58
CA GLY A 288 8.22 2.14 17.82
C GLY A 288 7.95 0.79 17.15
N ALA A 289 9.02 0.02 16.95
CA ALA A 289 9.00 -1.23 16.17
C ALA A 289 8.19 -2.37 16.82
N THR A 290 8.10 -2.38 18.15
CA THR A 290 7.40 -3.38 18.97
C THR A 290 5.96 -2.97 19.34
N SER A 291 5.49 -1.82 18.85
CA SER A 291 4.14 -1.30 19.15
C SER A 291 3.02 -2.14 18.51
N GLY A 292 1.82 -2.09 19.09
CA GLY A 292 0.65 -2.71 18.48
C GLY A 292 0.27 -2.09 17.12
N GLN A 293 0.55 -0.80 16.92
CA GLN A 293 0.36 -0.10 15.65
C GLN A 293 1.22 -0.72 14.54
N ALA A 294 2.49 -0.99 14.85
CA ALA A 294 3.40 -1.66 13.92
C ALA A 294 2.95 -3.11 13.64
N LEU A 295 2.48 -3.83 14.67
CA LEU A 295 1.93 -5.18 14.51
C LEU A 295 0.74 -5.19 13.54
N ALA A 296 -0.21 -4.26 13.67
CA ALA A 296 -1.35 -4.17 12.76
C ALA A 296 -0.92 -3.95 11.30
N GLY A 297 0.13 -3.14 11.08
CA GLY A 297 0.74 -2.98 9.76
C GLY A 297 1.36 -4.27 9.22
N VAL A 298 2.05 -5.05 10.08
CA VAL A 298 2.70 -6.32 9.73
C VAL A 298 1.69 -7.43 9.42
N VAL A 299 0.54 -7.44 10.10
CA VAL A 299 -0.58 -8.37 9.81
C VAL A 299 -1.19 -8.09 8.44
N GLY A 300 -1.14 -6.84 7.99
CA GLY A 300 -1.61 -6.41 6.68
C GLY A 300 -1.25 -7.32 5.50
N PRO A 301 0.03 -7.48 5.15
CA PRO A 301 0.47 -8.34 4.05
C PRO A 301 0.12 -9.82 4.21
N LEU A 302 -0.05 -10.34 5.45
CA LEU A 302 -0.52 -11.71 5.67
C LEU A 302 -1.92 -11.92 5.09
N ILE A 303 -2.75 -10.88 5.14
CA ILE A 303 -4.15 -10.93 4.74
C ILE A 303 -4.34 -10.39 3.32
N GLU A 304 -3.70 -9.27 2.97
CA GLU A 304 -3.90 -8.61 1.67
C GLU A 304 -3.51 -9.53 0.51
N VAL A 305 -2.32 -10.14 0.58
CA VAL A 305 -1.79 -10.98 -0.52
C VAL A 305 -2.75 -12.09 -0.92
N PRO A 306 -3.19 -13.00 -0.02
CA PRO A 306 -4.10 -14.07 -0.41
C PRO A 306 -5.47 -13.54 -0.84
N VAL A 307 -5.96 -12.47 -0.22
CA VAL A 307 -7.28 -11.90 -0.55
C VAL A 307 -7.26 -11.26 -1.93
N LEU A 308 -6.26 -10.43 -2.25
CA LEU A 308 -6.15 -9.79 -3.55
C LEU A 308 -5.91 -10.82 -4.66
N VAL A 309 -5.14 -11.88 -4.41
CA VAL A 309 -5.04 -13.04 -5.33
C VAL A 309 -6.42 -13.67 -5.55
N GLY A 310 -7.19 -13.90 -4.48
CA GLY A 310 -8.58 -14.38 -4.60
C GLY A 310 -9.44 -13.46 -5.46
N LEU A 311 -9.37 -12.15 -5.22
CA LEU A 311 -10.11 -11.14 -5.98
C LEU A 311 -9.64 -11.01 -7.44
N VAL A 312 -8.39 -11.36 -7.76
CA VAL A 312 -7.93 -11.49 -9.15
C VAL A 312 -8.71 -12.60 -9.85
N TYR A 313 -8.84 -13.77 -9.23
CA TYR A 313 -9.64 -14.87 -9.79
C TYR A 313 -11.12 -14.49 -9.93
N VAL A 314 -11.69 -13.78 -8.95
CA VAL A 314 -13.06 -13.26 -9.04
C VAL A 314 -13.19 -12.27 -10.21
N SER A 315 -12.23 -11.35 -10.37
CA SER A 315 -12.21 -10.40 -11.49
C SER A 315 -12.19 -11.13 -12.84
N LEU A 316 -11.30 -12.11 -12.99
CA LEU A 316 -11.18 -12.91 -14.20
C LEU A 316 -12.46 -13.70 -14.51
N ALA A 317 -13.16 -14.21 -13.50
CA ALA A 317 -14.47 -14.84 -13.68
C ALA A 317 -15.53 -13.83 -14.15
N LEU A 318 -15.58 -12.65 -13.52
CA LEU A 318 -16.50 -11.58 -13.87
C LEU A 318 -16.25 -10.97 -15.26
N ARG A 319 -15.04 -11.14 -15.83
CA ARG A 319 -14.71 -10.72 -17.19
C ARG A 319 -15.70 -11.23 -18.22
N THR A 320 -16.21 -12.46 -18.05
CA THR A 320 -17.17 -13.07 -18.97
C THR A 320 -18.52 -12.36 -18.99
N HIS A 321 -18.85 -11.61 -17.93
CA HIS A 321 -20.08 -10.82 -17.83
C HIS A 321 -19.94 -9.40 -18.39
N PHE A 322 -18.72 -8.95 -18.68
CA PHE A 322 -18.48 -7.71 -19.43
C PHE A 322 -18.48 -8.03 -20.93
N THR A 323 -19.66 -7.97 -21.55
CA THR A 323 -19.77 -7.98 -23.01
C THR A 323 -19.24 -6.67 -23.58
N ASP A 324 -18.23 -6.74 -24.43
CA ASP A 324 -17.79 -5.61 -25.23
C ASP A 324 -18.52 -5.65 -26.59
N PRO A 325 -19.36 -4.65 -26.94
CA PRO A 325 -20.01 -4.59 -28.26
C PRO A 325 -19.01 -4.37 -29.41
N HIS A 326 -17.73 -4.10 -29.12
CA HIS A 326 -16.76 -3.63 -30.12
C HIS A 326 -15.35 -4.24 -30.06
N SER A 327 -15.09 -5.32 -29.32
CA SER A 327 -13.74 -5.92 -29.38
C SER A 327 -13.58 -6.85 -30.61
N PRO A 328 -12.67 -6.53 -31.55
CA PRO A 328 -12.29 -7.48 -32.59
C PRO A 328 -11.57 -8.65 -31.94
N VAL A 329 -11.94 -9.87 -32.35
CA VAL A 329 -11.27 -11.11 -31.97
C VAL A 329 -9.76 -10.94 -32.21
N ARG A 330 -8.95 -10.86 -31.14
CA ARG A 330 -7.51 -10.99 -31.30
C ARG A 330 -7.24 -12.39 -31.83
N PRO A 331 -6.55 -12.55 -32.98
CA PRO A 331 -6.23 -13.87 -33.49
C PRO A 331 -5.38 -14.61 -32.45
N SER A 332 -5.78 -15.84 -32.13
CA SER A 332 -5.00 -16.77 -31.32
C SER A 332 -3.57 -16.85 -31.84
N PRO A 333 -2.55 -16.95 -30.96
CA PRO A 333 -1.20 -17.22 -31.42
C PRO A 333 -1.24 -18.54 -32.18
N VAL A 334 -0.87 -18.47 -33.45
CA VAL A 334 -0.64 -19.62 -34.32
C VAL A 334 0.30 -20.55 -33.57
N LYS A 335 -0.16 -21.78 -33.32
CA LYS A 335 0.75 -22.89 -33.00
C LYS A 335 1.70 -23.00 -34.19
N GLU A 336 2.93 -22.51 -34.04
CA GLU A 336 4.02 -22.93 -34.91
C GLU A 336 4.20 -24.43 -34.69
N ALA A 337 3.65 -25.19 -35.64
CA ALA A 337 4.00 -26.57 -35.88
C ALA A 337 5.14 -26.55 -36.90
N GLN A 338 6.36 -26.85 -36.44
CA GLN A 338 7.36 -27.72 -37.08
C GLN A 338 8.65 -27.68 -36.25
#